data_AF-A0A7I9VJF0-F1
#
_entry.id   AF-A0A7I9VJF0-F1
#
_cell.length_a   1.000
_cell.length_b   1.000
_cell.length_c   1.000
_cell.angle_alpha   90.00
_cell.angle_beta   90.00
_cell.angle_gamma   90.00
#
_symmetry.space_group_name_H-M   'P 1'
#
loop_
_entity.id
_entity.type
_entity.pdbx_description
1 polymer ?
#
loop_
_entity_poly.entity_id
_entity_poly.type
_entity_poly.pdbx_seq_one_letter_code
_entity_poly.pdbx_strand_id
1 'polypeptide(L)'
;MRPAPADRTVEGFVTRDIISCRVGDDVSDAERLMREGRVSRVMVCDDQGKLKGVISLQDLAQAESEETTGRTLTEVKSDQAPMH
;
A
#
# COMPACT_ATOMS: atom_id res chain seq x y z
N MET A 1 23.06 13.09 -19.30
CA MET A 1 21.88 13.95 -19.51
C MET A 1 20.66 13.12 -19.13
N ARG A 2 19.86 13.56 -18.16
CA ARG A 2 18.62 12.85 -17.75
C ARG A 2 17.56 13.17 -18.83
N PRO A 3 16.87 12.19 -19.44
CA PRO A 3 15.87 12.46 -20.48
C PRO A 3 14.75 13.34 -19.93
N ALA A 4 14.11 14.13 -20.80
CA ALA A 4 13.01 14.98 -20.39
C ALA A 4 11.88 14.13 -19.78
N PRO A 5 11.09 14.64 -18.83
CA PRO A 5 10.03 13.87 -18.17
C PRO A 5 9.06 13.16 -19.14
N ALA A 6 8.80 13.76 -20.30
CA ALA A 6 7.93 13.21 -21.34
C ALA A 6 8.53 12.00 -22.08
N ASP A 7 9.86 11.85 -22.06
CA ASP A 7 10.59 10.78 -22.76
C ASP A 7 10.92 9.60 -21.83
N ARG A 8 10.45 9.61 -20.59
CA ARG A 8 10.68 8.53 -19.61
C ARG A 8 9.53 7.54 -19.64
N THR A 9 9.86 6.25 -19.71
CA THR A 9 8.87 5.18 -19.63
C THR A 9 8.48 4.91 -18.16
N VAL A 10 7.24 4.43 -17.95
CA VAL A 10 6.74 4.02 -16.62
C VAL A 10 7.60 2.89 -16.03
N GLU A 11 8.19 2.05 -16.88
CA GLU A 11 9.10 0.98 -16.47
C GLU A 11 10.27 1.49 -15.60
N GLY A 12 10.74 2.71 -15.82
CA GLY A 12 11.81 3.32 -15.02
C GLY A 12 11.40 3.73 -13.60
N PHE A 13 10.12 3.58 -13.24
CA PHE A 13 9.56 4.06 -11.96
C PHE A 13 8.74 3.00 -11.21
N VAL A 14 8.67 1.76 -11.73
CA VAL A 14 7.95 0.68 -11.05
C VAL A 14 8.77 0.08 -9.91
N THR A 15 8.11 -0.10 -8.77
CA THR A 15 8.61 -0.95 -7.69
C THR A 15 8.43 -2.41 -8.07
N ARG A 16 9.50 -3.20 -8.02
CA ARG A 16 9.48 -4.62 -8.40
C ARG A 16 9.01 -5.54 -7.27
N ASP A 17 9.34 -5.17 -6.03
CA ASP A 17 8.96 -5.92 -4.83
C ASP A 17 7.66 -5.34 -4.28
N ILE A 18 6.55 -5.97 -4.66
CA ILE A 18 5.21 -5.52 -4.29
C ILE A 18 4.71 -6.33 -3.10
N ILE A 19 4.25 -5.64 -2.07
CA ILE A 19 3.64 -6.27 -0.90
C ILE A 19 2.19 -6.65 -1.24
N SER A 20 1.84 -7.90 -0.99
CA SER A 20 0.53 -8.46 -1.32
C SER A 20 -0.01 -9.41 -0.25
N CYS A 21 -1.34 -9.50 -0.17
CA CYS A 21 -2.09 -10.52 0.55
C CYS A 21 -2.95 -11.34 -0.41
N ARG A 22 -3.53 -12.44 0.08
CA ARG A 22 -4.39 -13.33 -0.71
C ARG A 22 -5.85 -12.94 -0.61
N VAL A 23 -6.61 -13.32 -1.65
CA VAL A 23 -8.07 -13.33 -1.57
C VAL A 23 -8.49 -14.27 -0.43
N GLY A 24 -9.20 -13.73 0.56
CA GLY A 24 -9.67 -14.46 1.72
C GLY A 24 -8.84 -14.26 3.00
N ASP A 25 -7.69 -13.60 2.91
CA ASP A 25 -6.94 -13.16 4.10
C ASP A 25 -7.78 -12.14 4.90
N ASP A 26 -7.54 -12.09 6.22
CA ASP A 26 -8.21 -11.13 7.08
C ASP A 26 -7.68 -9.71 6.81
N VAL A 27 -8.52 -8.71 7.05
CA VAL A 27 -8.15 -7.30 6.86
C VAL A 27 -6.95 -6.90 7.76
N SER A 28 -6.83 -7.50 8.95
CA SER A 28 -5.71 -7.28 9.85
C SER A 28 -4.36 -7.76 9.29
N ASP A 29 -4.35 -8.74 8.38
CA ASP A 29 -3.12 -9.14 7.67
C ASP A 29 -2.66 -8.04 6.71
N ALA A 30 -3.59 -7.41 5.99
CA ALA A 30 -3.27 -6.27 5.13
C ALA A 30 -2.73 -5.09 5.95
N GLU A 31 -3.33 -4.79 7.10
CA GLU A 31 -2.83 -3.78 8.05
C GLU A 31 -1.42 -4.07 8.55
N ARG A 32 -1.17 -5.32 8.95
CA ARG A 32 0.14 -5.76 9.43
C ARG A 32 1.19 -5.62 8.32
N LEU A 33 0.87 -6.05 7.10
CA LEU A 33 1.74 -5.92 5.93
C LEU A 33 2.03 -4.46 5.59
N MET A 34 1.05 -3.56 5.69
CA MET A 34 1.25 -2.11 5.52
C MET A 34 2.23 -1.56 6.56
N ARG A 35 2.08 -1.96 7.83
CA ARG A 35 2.94 -1.51 8.94
C ARG A 35 4.37 -2.02 8.80
N GLU A 36 4.54 -3.32 8.59
CA GLU A 36 5.85 -3.96 8.41
C GLU A 36 6.57 -3.45 7.15
N GLY A 37 5.81 -3.30 6.07
CA GLY A 37 6.28 -2.83 4.77
C GLY A 37 6.50 -1.33 4.66
N ARG A 38 6.00 -0.55 5.62
CA ARG A 38 5.92 0.93 5.55
C ARG A 38 5.26 1.43 4.26
N VAL A 39 4.23 0.73 3.81
CA VAL A 39 3.45 1.06 2.61
C VAL A 39 2.02 1.43 2.97
N SER A 40 1.42 2.34 2.21
CA SER A 40 0.03 2.76 2.41
C SER A 40 -0.99 1.93 1.63
N ARG A 41 -0.52 0.96 0.83
CA ARG A 41 -1.35 0.12 -0.04
C ARG A 41 -0.78 -1.28 -0.12
N VAL A 42 -1.65 -2.28 -0.17
CA VAL A 42 -1.32 -3.70 -0.36
C VAL A 42 -2.13 -4.23 -1.54
N MET A 43 -1.48 -5.02 -2.38
CA MET A 43 -2.16 -5.68 -3.50
C MET A 43 -2.87 -6.95 -3.03
N VAL A 44 -4.07 -7.20 -3.51
CA VAL A 44 -4.79 -8.45 -3.24
C VAL A 44 -4.65 -9.36 -4.45
N CYS A 45 -4.04 -10.53 -4.28
CA CYS A 45 -3.79 -11.49 -5.33
C CYS A 45 -4.53 -12.81 -5.09
N ASP A 46 -4.89 -13.53 -6.15
CA ASP A 46 -5.36 -14.92 -6.01
C ASP A 46 -4.20 -15.90 -5.79
N ASP A 47 -4.52 -17.19 -5.59
CA ASP A 47 -3.52 -18.24 -5.41
C ASP A 47 -2.61 -18.47 -6.62
N GLN A 48 -2.99 -17.98 -7.79
CA GLN A 48 -2.18 -18.00 -9.01
C GLN A 48 -1.29 -16.75 -9.15
N GLY A 49 -1.29 -15.87 -8.14
CA GLY A 49 -0.55 -14.61 -8.15
C GLY A 49 -1.16 -13.53 -9.04
N LYS A 50 -2.41 -13.68 -9.49
CA LYS A 50 -3.07 -12.66 -10.31
C LYS A 50 -3.68 -11.58 -9.42
N LEU A 51 -3.39 -10.32 -9.73
CA LEU A 51 -3.99 -9.16 -9.08
C LEU A 51 -5.51 -9.18 -9.21
N LYS A 52 -6.21 -9.05 -8.08
CA LYS A 52 -7.67 -8.95 -7.98
C LYS A 52 -8.14 -7.62 -7.44
N GLY A 53 -7.29 -6.90 -6.70
CA GLY A 53 -7.67 -5.62 -6.14
C GLY A 53 -6.52 -4.95 -5.37
N VAL A 54 -6.85 -3.84 -4.74
CA VAL A 54 -5.95 -3.05 -3.90
C VAL A 54 -6.71 -2.63 -2.65
N ILE A 55 -6.04 -2.69 -1.50
CA ILE A 55 -6.51 -2.12 -0.24
C ILE A 55 -5.57 -0.99 0.12
N SER A 56 -6.13 0.18 0.48
CA SER A 56 -5.36 1.32 0.98
C SER A 56 -5.61 1.57 2.46
N LEU A 57 -4.66 2.23 3.12
CA LEU A 57 -4.81 2.67 4.50
C LEU A 57 -6.04 3.56 4.71
N GLN A 58 -6.44 4.31 3.68
CA GLN A 58 -7.64 5.14 3.74
C GLN A 58 -8.92 4.29 3.76
N ASP A 59 -8.95 3.17 3.03
CA ASP A 59 -10.09 2.25 3.05
C ASP A 59 -10.24 1.61 4.45
N LEU A 60 -9.11 1.23 5.06
CA LEU A 60 -9.08 0.68 6.43
C LEU A 60 -9.58 1.70 7.47
N ALA A 61 -9.11 2.95 7.36
CA ALA A 61 -9.55 4.03 8.24
C ALA A 61 -11.04 4.38 8.09
N GLN A 62 -11.65 4.09 6.94
CA GLN A 62 -13.10 4.27 6.71
C GLN A 62 -13.93 3.07 7.17
N ALA A 63 -13.38 1.86 7.07
CA ALA A 63 -14.01 0.65 7.59
C ALA A 63 -14.10 0.65 9.12
N GLU A 64 -13.13 1.29 9.79
CA GLU A 64 -13.14 1.59 11.22
C GLU A 64 -14.11 2.74 11.56
N SER A 65 -15.42 2.49 11.53
CA SER A 65 -16.43 3.50 11.86
C SER A 65 -16.72 3.58 13.37
N GLU A 66 -16.41 4.76 13.93
CA GLU A 66 -16.89 5.46 15.14
C GLU A 66 -16.31 5.21 16.55
N GLU A 67 -15.68 4.09 16.91
CA GLU A 67 -15.26 3.90 18.33
C GLU A 67 -13.74 4.02 18.62
N THR A 68 -12.85 4.01 17.62
CA THR A 68 -11.38 3.95 17.89
C THR A 68 -10.50 4.72 16.87
N THR A 69 -10.90 5.91 16.44
CA THR A 69 -10.26 6.71 15.35
C THR A 69 -8.82 7.24 15.63
N GLY A 70 -8.11 6.77 16.65
CA GLY A 70 -6.92 7.46 17.17
C GLY A 70 -5.54 6.87 16.85
N ARG A 71 -5.40 5.56 16.61
CA ARG A 71 -4.08 4.90 16.81
C ARG A 71 -3.33 4.51 15.54
N THR A 72 -4.02 4.02 14.51
CA THR A 72 -3.34 3.47 13.32
C THR A 72 -2.80 4.55 12.37
N LEU A 73 -3.41 5.75 12.35
CA LEU A 73 -2.96 6.86 11.50
C LEU A 73 -1.64 7.48 11.95
N THR A 74 -1.30 7.39 13.25
CA THR A 74 -0.15 8.08 13.83
C THR A 74 1.18 7.42 13.49
N GLU A 75 1.20 6.10 13.26
CA GLU A 75 2.44 5.35 13.04
C GLU A 75 2.92 5.33 11.57
N VAL A 76 2.00 5.40 10.59
CA VAL A 76 2.39 5.35 9.16
C VAL A 76 2.78 6.72 8.62
N LYS A 77 2.31 7.82 9.25
CA LYS A 77 2.54 9.19 8.76
C LYS A 77 3.91 9.77 9.08
N SER A 78 4.67 9.22 10.04
CA SER A 78 5.85 9.91 10.57
C SER A 78 7.11 9.86 9.68
N ASP A 79 7.24 8.92 8.74
CA ASP A 79 8.52 8.73 8.02
C ASP A 79 8.44 8.82 6.48
N GLN A 80 7.29 9.15 5.89
CA GLN A 80 7.25 9.50 4.46
C GLN A 80 7.75 10.93 4.25
N ALA A 81 9.08 11.10 4.29
CA ALA A 81 9.71 12.25 3.66
C ALA A 81 9.31 12.25 2.16
N PRO A 82 8.97 13.41 1.58
CA PRO A 82 8.74 13.50 0.15
C PRO A 82 10.03 13.15 -0.57
N MET A 83 10.08 11.95 -1.16
CA MET A 83 11.15 11.58 -2.08
C MET A 83 10.86 12.30 -3.41
N HIS A 84 11.45 13.49 -3.56
CA HIS A 84 11.50 14.22 -4.83
C HIS A 84 12.41 13.53 -5.85
#